data_AF-A0A7S7SMG2-F1
#
_entry.id   AF-A0A7S7SMG2-F1
#
_cell.length_a   1.000
_cell.length_b   1.000
_cell.length_c   1.000
_cell.angle_alpha   90.00
_cell.angle_beta   90.00
_cell.angle_gamma   90.00
#
_symmetry.space_group_name_H-M   'P 1'
#
loop_
_entity.id
_entity.type
_entity.pdbx_description
1 polymer ?
#
loop_
_entity_poly.entity_id
_entity_poly.type
_entity_poly.pdbx_seq_one_letter_code
_entity_poly.pdbx_strand_id
1 'polypeptide(L)'
;MAAAKAEEPAEPASNPYVNLKQPALLLPKEISADSLTPSQKAVRDSDKHFQYGKFYIQEGKLDEARKEFNLAIDTLLDVPESAPDRSVAEKKSEELIRLIHRYDIESLGSGESPESPVFVQSNLPEILDRTFPIDPRLKDRTLAQVAAASSELPLTVNDAVLSYINYFTSERGRRVMIYGWKHAGRYKPMISRILDEEGVPQELISLAQAESGFVPRAVSRAAAAGMWQFVRSRGMEYGLNASALHDDRLDPEKATRAAAKHLRDLYSQLGDWYLAMAAYNCGPFCVERAVQRTGFADFWELRSRSALPRETMNYVPAILAMAIISKNPEAYGITPETPERAMEYDTVQTTCPTSLALVADAADLPVAEIRDLNPSLLRNLAPANYEVRVPKAKGSVVLAALESVPEPKRDSWRLHRVAEGETLTAIARRYSTAAGSIIAANARLDSSFFDAPESGEMLLIPASVQVQPVKRAVPSKARATAHRGYATTATRIHPASTKRVAVVSKTHKPISR
;
A
#
# COMPACT_ATOMS: atom_id res chain seq x y z
N MET A 1 71.00 -1.97 43.30
CA MET A 1 70.55 -2.34 41.94
C MET A 1 69.08 -2.74 42.01
N ALA A 2 68.27 -2.03 41.24
CA ALA A 2 66.88 -2.28 40.81
C ALA A 2 65.90 -2.99 41.77
N ALA A 3 64.96 -2.19 42.30
CA ALA A 3 63.72 -2.64 42.93
C ALA A 3 62.68 -3.03 41.86
N ALA A 4 62.11 -4.23 41.97
CA ALA A 4 60.97 -4.69 41.19
C ALA A 4 59.68 -4.44 41.99
N LYS A 5 58.79 -3.63 41.42
CA LYS A 5 57.47 -3.27 41.96
C LYS A 5 56.53 -4.50 41.95
N ALA A 6 55.85 -4.71 43.07
CA ALA A 6 54.62 -5.47 43.15
C ALA A 6 53.45 -4.58 42.68
N GLU A 7 52.59 -5.12 41.83
CA GLU A 7 51.39 -4.46 41.31
C GLU A 7 50.19 -4.87 42.19
N GLU A 8 49.59 -3.90 42.86
CA GLU A 8 48.40 -3.98 43.70
C GLU A 8 47.14 -3.82 42.83
N PRO A 9 45.99 -4.46 43.14
CA PRO A 9 44.85 -4.53 42.23
C PRO A 9 44.14 -3.18 42.14
N ALA A 10 43.91 -2.71 40.91
CA ALA A 10 43.18 -1.48 40.65
C ALA A 10 41.72 -1.59 41.13
N GLU A 11 41.29 -0.60 41.91
CA GLU A 11 39.89 -0.32 42.23
C GLU A 11 39.03 -0.28 40.96
N PRO A 12 37.75 -0.70 41.00
CA PRO A 12 36.87 -0.61 39.85
C PRO A 12 36.70 0.86 39.47
N ALA A 13 37.27 1.24 38.31
CA ALA A 13 37.10 2.56 37.75
C ALA A 13 35.60 2.89 37.68
N SER A 14 35.19 3.95 38.38
CA SER A 14 33.84 4.49 38.31
C SER A 14 33.48 4.70 36.85
N ASN A 15 32.39 4.09 36.41
CA ASN A 15 31.90 4.20 35.05
C ASN A 15 31.74 5.69 34.67
N PRO A 16 32.53 6.23 33.71
CA PRO A 16 32.50 7.65 33.36
C PRO A 16 31.22 8.06 32.61
N TYR A 17 30.26 7.14 32.40
CA TYR A 17 29.03 7.39 31.67
C TYR A 17 27.80 7.70 32.56
N VAL A 18 27.97 7.88 33.88
CA VAL A 18 26.84 8.13 34.79
C VAL A 18 26.23 9.54 34.63
N ASN A 19 26.81 10.44 33.84
CA ASN A 19 26.20 11.77 33.67
C ASN A 19 26.45 12.44 32.32
N LEU A 20 26.08 11.78 31.21
CA LEU A 20 26.04 12.42 29.89
C LEU A 20 24.62 12.44 29.34
N LYS A 21 23.81 13.41 29.82
CA LYS A 21 22.72 13.96 29.01
C LYS A 21 23.33 14.91 27.97
N GLN A 22 23.77 14.34 26.85
CA GLN A 22 23.94 14.94 25.51
C GLN A 22 24.95 14.08 24.73
N PRO A 23 24.58 13.47 23.59
CA PRO A 23 25.56 12.77 22.76
C PRO A 23 26.38 13.77 21.93
N ALA A 24 27.69 13.55 21.92
CA ALA A 24 28.69 14.35 21.21
C ALA A 24 28.48 14.29 19.68
N LEU A 25 28.30 15.45 19.06
CA LEU A 25 28.23 15.64 17.61
C LEU A 25 29.64 15.54 17.00
N LEU A 26 29.83 14.59 16.08
CA LEU A 26 30.94 14.60 15.13
C LEU A 26 30.75 15.78 14.15
N LEU A 27 31.36 16.92 14.47
CA LEU A 27 31.48 18.06 13.55
C LEU A 27 32.72 17.89 12.65
N PRO A 28 32.64 18.11 11.33
CA PRO A 28 33.81 18.25 10.49
C PRO A 28 34.59 19.53 10.86
N LYS A 29 35.92 19.40 10.95
CA LYS A 29 36.98 20.42 11.17
C LYS A 29 36.51 21.87 11.37
N GLU A 30 36.76 22.37 12.58
CA GLU A 30 36.51 23.73 13.05
C GLU A 30 37.07 24.80 12.11
N ILE A 31 36.16 25.60 11.54
CA ILE A 31 36.47 26.96 11.11
C ILE A 31 36.42 27.82 12.38
N SER A 32 37.51 28.52 12.69
CA SER A 32 37.64 29.40 13.86
C SER A 32 36.40 30.28 14.06
N ALA A 33 35.80 30.23 15.26
CA ALA A 33 34.52 30.88 15.57
C ALA A 33 34.53 32.42 15.45
N ASP A 34 35.73 33.03 15.37
CA ASP A 34 35.91 34.48 15.28
C ASP A 34 35.85 35.03 13.85
N SER A 35 35.86 34.17 12.82
CA SER A 35 35.78 34.60 11.41
C SER A 35 34.41 34.38 10.76
N LEU A 36 33.43 33.86 11.49
CA LEU A 36 32.11 33.55 10.94
C LEU A 36 31.23 34.80 10.83
N THR A 37 30.64 35.00 9.65
CA THR A 37 29.68 36.07 9.42
C THR A 37 28.39 35.82 10.22
N PRO A 38 27.55 36.85 10.49
CA PRO A 38 26.30 36.67 11.23
C PRO A 38 25.41 35.57 10.66
N SER A 39 25.32 35.47 9.33
CA SER A 39 24.58 34.40 8.64
C SER A 39 25.17 33.01 8.90
N GLN A 40 26.49 32.87 8.95
CA GLN A 40 27.16 31.58 9.21
C GLN A 40 27.01 31.14 10.68
N LYS A 41 27.01 32.09 11.62
CA LYS A 41 26.71 31.82 13.04
C LYS A 41 25.26 31.34 13.21
N ALA A 42 24.32 32.02 12.56
CA ALA A 42 22.91 31.63 12.55
C ALA A 42 22.69 30.23 11.96
N VAL A 43 23.35 29.89 10.85
CA VAL A 43 23.30 28.53 10.26
C VAL A 43 23.81 27.46 11.21
N ARG A 44 24.94 27.70 11.87
CA ARG A 44 25.50 26.75 12.85
C ARG A 44 24.56 26.52 14.02
N ASP A 45 23.97 27.58 14.57
CA ASP A 45 23.13 27.47 15.76
C ASP A 45 21.72 26.93 15.41
N SER A 46 21.21 27.25 14.22
CA SER A 46 20.03 26.62 13.61
C SER A 46 20.19 25.11 13.43
N ASP A 47 21.34 24.64 12.91
CA ASP A 47 21.61 23.21 12.74
C ASP A 47 21.59 22.45 14.07
N LYS A 48 22.02 23.06 15.18
CA LYS A 48 21.94 22.45 16.51
C LYS A 48 20.49 22.22 16.94
N HIS A 49 19.65 23.25 16.83
CA HIS A 49 18.22 23.15 17.13
C HIS A 49 17.53 22.10 16.26
N PHE A 50 17.86 22.03 14.97
CA PHE A 50 17.34 21.00 14.08
C PHE A 50 17.73 19.57 14.51
N GLN A 51 18.96 19.35 14.97
CA GLN A 51 19.36 18.02 15.50
C GLN A 51 18.65 17.69 16.82
N TYR A 52 18.44 18.65 17.71
CA TYR A 52 17.65 18.43 18.92
C TYR A 52 16.19 18.10 18.62
N GLY A 53 15.58 18.75 17.63
CA GLY A 53 14.24 18.42 17.16
C GLY A 53 14.12 16.97 16.66
N LYS A 54 15.11 16.50 15.89
CA LYS A 54 15.18 15.09 15.46
C LYS A 54 15.36 14.11 16.62
N PHE A 55 16.16 14.46 17.62
CA PHE A 55 16.34 13.65 18.82
C PHE A 55 15.01 13.51 19.60
N TYR A 56 14.26 14.60 19.77
CA TYR A 56 12.97 14.55 20.46
C TYR A 56 11.89 13.75 19.71
N ILE A 57 11.92 13.72 18.37
CA ILE A 57 11.09 12.80 17.58
C ILE A 57 11.40 11.34 17.93
N GLN A 58 12.68 10.96 18.03
CA GLN A 58 13.08 9.58 18.36
C GLN A 58 12.67 9.16 19.77
N GLU A 59 12.60 10.13 20.69
CA GLU A 59 12.13 9.94 22.07
C GLU A 59 10.60 10.04 22.21
N GLY A 60 9.85 10.24 21.11
CA GLY A 60 8.39 10.37 21.09
C GLY A 60 7.84 11.68 21.68
N LYS A 61 8.69 12.69 21.88
CA LYS A 61 8.38 13.98 22.50
C LYS A 61 8.09 15.04 21.44
N LEU A 62 6.90 14.95 20.83
CA LEU A 62 6.54 15.72 19.64
C LEU A 62 6.44 17.24 19.90
N ASP A 63 6.03 17.65 21.09
CA ASP A 63 5.89 19.07 21.44
C ASP A 63 7.26 19.74 21.64
N GLU A 64 8.20 19.04 22.27
CA GLU A 64 9.59 19.46 22.41
C GLU A 64 10.30 19.48 21.06
N ALA A 65 10.04 18.50 20.19
CA ALA A 65 10.55 18.49 18.83
C ALA A 65 10.11 19.73 18.03
N ARG A 66 8.82 20.10 18.14
CA ARG A 66 8.26 21.28 17.48
C ARG A 66 8.87 22.59 17.97
N LYS A 67 9.12 22.71 19.28
CA LYS A 67 9.81 23.88 19.86
C LYS A 67 11.21 24.04 19.28
N GLU A 68 11.97 22.96 19.20
CA GLU A 68 13.33 22.98 18.64
C GLU A 68 13.34 23.25 17.13
N PHE A 69 12.38 22.72 16.37
CA PHE A 69 12.27 23.03 14.93
C PHE A 69 11.91 24.48 14.65
N ASN A 70 11.01 25.09 15.44
CA ASN A 70 10.70 26.51 15.33
C ASN A 70 11.93 27.37 15.63
N LEU A 71 12.65 27.07 16.72
CA LEU A 71 13.90 27.76 17.07
C LEU A 71 14.96 27.66 15.97
N ALA A 72 15.05 26.51 15.28
CA ALA A 72 15.95 26.33 14.15
C ALA A 72 15.65 27.30 12.99
N ILE A 73 14.37 27.54 12.69
CA ILE A 73 13.96 28.46 11.62
C ILE A 73 14.05 29.91 12.06
N ASP A 74 13.57 30.24 13.26
CA ASP A 74 13.59 31.61 13.80
C ASP A 74 15.02 32.17 13.85
N THR A 75 15.99 31.34 14.27
CA THR A 75 17.42 31.71 14.29
C THR A 75 17.94 32.13 12.91
N LEU A 76 17.41 31.57 11.82
CA LEU A 76 17.79 31.93 10.45
C LEU A 76 17.02 33.15 9.93
N LEU A 77 15.78 33.34 10.37
CA LEU A 77 14.93 34.47 9.97
C LEU A 77 15.32 35.77 10.66
N ASP A 78 15.89 35.69 11.87
CA ASP A 78 16.38 36.84 12.65
C ASP A 78 17.69 37.44 12.10
N VAL A 79 18.28 36.85 11.04
CA VAL A 79 19.45 37.42 10.38
C VAL A 79 19.09 38.75 9.70
N PRO A 80 19.74 39.89 10.05
CA PRO A 80 19.38 41.20 9.52
C PRO A 80 19.43 41.28 7.99
N GLU A 81 18.54 42.06 7.41
CA GLU A 81 18.44 42.20 5.95
C GLU A 81 19.72 42.73 5.30
N SER A 82 20.50 43.49 6.05
CA SER A 82 21.79 44.07 5.64
C SER A 82 22.97 43.10 5.75
N ALA A 83 22.76 41.83 6.13
CA ALA A 83 23.85 40.88 6.31
C ALA A 83 24.49 40.49 4.95
N PRO A 84 25.83 40.53 4.84
CA PRO A 84 26.52 40.36 3.55
C PRO A 84 26.31 38.99 2.90
N ASP A 85 26.09 37.94 3.71
CA ASP A 85 25.86 36.56 3.25
C ASP A 85 24.43 36.07 3.56
N ARG A 86 23.43 36.96 3.58
CA ARG A 86 22.03 36.60 3.92
C ARG A 86 21.51 35.42 3.09
N SER A 87 21.88 35.36 1.82
CA SER A 87 21.49 34.27 0.90
C SER A 87 21.88 32.87 1.40
N VAL A 88 22.89 32.74 2.27
CA VAL A 88 23.29 31.47 2.88
C VAL A 88 22.28 31.07 3.98
N ALA A 89 21.84 32.01 4.81
CA ALA A 89 20.80 31.78 5.81
C ALA A 89 19.44 31.51 5.15
N GLU A 90 19.10 32.24 4.07
CA GLU A 90 17.88 32.03 3.28
C GLU A 90 17.84 30.64 2.67
N LYS A 91 18.89 30.22 1.95
CA LYS A 91 18.98 28.87 1.36
C LYS A 91 18.88 27.78 2.42
N LYS A 92 19.50 28.00 3.58
CA LYS A 92 19.43 27.06 4.70
C LYS A 92 18.03 27.03 5.32
N SER A 93 17.35 28.17 5.41
CA SER A 93 15.98 28.24 5.92
C SER A 93 15.03 27.49 5.00
N GLU A 94 15.15 27.64 3.69
CA GLU A 94 14.37 26.88 2.71
C GLU A 94 14.66 25.37 2.78
N GLU A 95 15.92 24.99 3.00
CA GLU A 95 16.32 23.60 3.20
C GLU A 95 15.70 23.01 4.47
N LEU A 96 15.81 23.71 5.60
CA LEU A 96 15.27 23.25 6.87
C LEU A 96 13.75 23.25 6.88
N ILE A 97 13.08 24.24 6.28
CA ILE A 97 11.62 24.23 6.11
C ILE A 97 11.20 22.95 5.37
N ARG A 98 11.89 22.56 4.30
CA ARG A 98 11.59 21.30 3.58
C ARG A 98 11.87 20.04 4.39
N LEU A 99 12.94 20.03 5.19
CA LEU A 99 13.32 18.87 6.01
C LEU A 99 12.43 18.71 7.23
N ILE A 100 12.14 19.81 7.94
CA ILE A 100 11.19 19.87 9.07
C ILE A 100 9.81 19.47 8.57
N HIS A 101 9.34 20.01 7.44
CA HIS A 101 8.07 19.61 6.84
C HIS A 101 8.01 18.10 6.50
N ARG A 102 9.14 17.47 6.15
CA ARG A 102 9.21 16.01 5.96
C ARG A 102 9.07 15.24 7.28
N TYR A 103 9.75 15.68 8.33
CA TYR A 103 9.64 15.10 9.66
C TYR A 103 8.27 15.34 10.30
N ASP A 104 7.67 16.51 10.05
CA ASP A 104 6.29 16.84 10.41
C ASP A 104 5.30 16.00 9.60
N ILE A 105 5.52 15.72 8.31
CA ILE A 105 4.66 14.80 7.54
C ILE A 105 4.79 13.35 8.06
N GLU A 106 5.99 12.92 8.41
CA GLU A 106 6.25 11.58 8.94
C GLU A 106 5.71 11.40 10.38
N SER A 107 5.59 12.46 11.18
CA SER A 107 5.09 12.42 12.58
C SER A 107 3.70 13.01 12.82
N LEU A 108 3.22 13.93 12.00
CA LEU A 108 2.03 14.75 12.20
C LEU A 108 1.36 15.05 10.84
N GLY A 109 0.50 14.13 10.40
CA GLY A 109 -0.24 14.28 9.17
C GLY A 109 -1.16 15.50 9.15
N SER A 110 -0.76 16.58 8.46
CA SER A 110 -1.68 17.50 7.76
C SER A 110 -0.93 18.47 6.85
N GLY A 111 -1.07 18.30 5.52
CA GLY A 111 -0.56 19.25 4.52
C GLY A 111 -0.31 18.61 3.14
N GLU A 112 -1.39 18.39 2.38
CA GLU A 112 -1.43 18.03 0.95
C GLU A 112 -0.82 16.69 0.46
N SER A 113 -1.73 15.86 -0.08
CA SER A 113 -1.60 14.71 -0.99
C SER A 113 -0.34 13.82 -0.93
N PRO A 114 -0.45 12.59 -0.39
CA PRO A 114 0.24 11.49 -1.05
C PRO A 114 -0.49 11.25 -2.37
N GLU A 115 0.00 11.84 -3.47
CA GLU A 115 -0.49 11.55 -4.82
C GLU A 115 -0.15 10.13 -5.29
N SER A 116 0.25 9.23 -4.39
CA SER A 116 0.40 7.82 -4.74
C SER A 116 0.01 6.94 -3.55
N PRO A 117 -0.84 5.93 -3.77
CA PRO A 117 -1.02 4.83 -2.83
C PRO A 117 0.35 4.27 -2.42
N VAL A 118 0.55 4.03 -1.13
CA VAL A 118 1.67 3.21 -0.67
C VAL A 118 1.31 1.77 -1.01
N PHE A 119 1.92 1.24 -2.06
CA PHE A 119 1.78 -0.17 -2.45
C PHE A 119 2.82 -1.00 -1.70
N VAL A 120 2.38 -2.13 -1.15
CA VAL A 120 3.27 -3.09 -0.48
C VAL A 120 3.65 -4.17 -1.49
N GLN A 121 4.94 -4.43 -1.66
CA GLN A 121 5.37 -5.51 -2.54
C GLN A 121 5.03 -6.87 -1.90
N SER A 122 4.41 -7.78 -2.66
CA SER A 122 4.13 -9.14 -2.18
C SER A 122 5.44 -9.93 -1.96
N ASN A 123 5.47 -10.69 -0.86
CA ASN A 123 6.60 -11.54 -0.45
C ASN A 123 6.51 -12.99 -1.00
N LEU A 124 5.36 -13.38 -1.57
CA LEU A 124 5.08 -14.77 -1.98
C LEU A 124 6.11 -15.36 -2.98
N PRO A 125 6.54 -14.64 -4.04
CA PRO A 125 7.42 -15.23 -5.05
C PRO A 125 8.77 -15.71 -4.48
N GLU A 126 9.29 -15.05 -3.44
CA GLU A 126 10.60 -15.40 -2.88
C GLU A 126 10.59 -16.70 -2.07
N ILE A 127 9.43 -17.08 -1.53
CA ILE A 127 9.24 -18.30 -0.75
C ILE A 127 9.00 -19.49 -1.68
N LEU A 128 8.17 -19.31 -2.71
CA LEU A 128 7.77 -20.39 -3.63
C LEU A 128 8.88 -20.86 -4.57
N ASP A 129 9.95 -20.08 -4.76
CA ASP A 129 11.11 -20.52 -5.55
C ASP A 129 12.07 -21.45 -4.79
N ARG A 130 11.83 -21.68 -3.49
CA ARG A 130 12.75 -22.44 -2.62
C ARG A 130 12.21 -23.84 -2.31
N THR A 131 13.10 -24.70 -1.84
CA THR A 131 12.78 -26.00 -1.24
C THR A 131 13.39 -26.06 0.15
N PHE A 132 12.71 -26.77 1.05
CA PHE A 132 13.09 -26.80 2.47
C PHE A 132 13.35 -28.25 2.91
N PRO A 133 14.24 -28.47 3.89
CA PRO A 133 14.43 -29.79 4.46
C PRO A 133 13.16 -30.26 5.18
N ILE A 134 12.98 -31.57 5.29
CA ILE A 134 11.87 -32.18 6.03
C ILE A 134 12.37 -32.54 7.42
N ASP A 135 11.61 -32.20 8.46
CA ASP A 135 11.82 -32.73 9.80
C ASP A 135 10.93 -33.99 9.97
N PRO A 136 11.52 -35.20 10.12
CA PRO A 136 10.76 -36.44 10.30
C PRO A 136 9.80 -36.39 11.50
N ARG A 137 10.09 -35.59 12.53
CA ARG A 137 9.27 -35.46 13.74
C ARG A 137 7.94 -34.75 13.48
N LEU A 138 7.83 -34.00 12.39
CA LEU A 138 6.61 -33.28 12.03
C LEU A 138 5.54 -34.20 11.44
N LYS A 139 5.92 -35.34 10.86
CA LYS A 139 4.99 -36.19 10.12
C LYS A 139 3.86 -36.73 10.98
N ASP A 140 4.19 -37.45 12.04
CA ASP A 140 3.20 -38.10 12.92
C ASP A 140 2.32 -37.05 13.61
N ARG A 141 2.95 -35.96 14.07
CA ARG A 141 2.23 -34.83 14.66
C ARG A 141 1.22 -34.23 13.67
N THR A 142 1.65 -33.97 12.44
CA THR A 142 0.81 -33.33 11.42
C THR A 142 -0.34 -34.23 11.00
N LEU A 143 -0.08 -35.54 10.83
CA LEU A 143 -1.13 -36.52 10.58
C LEU A 143 -2.19 -36.52 11.69
N ALA A 144 -1.76 -36.49 12.95
CA ALA A 144 -2.68 -36.41 14.09
C ALA A 144 -3.51 -35.11 14.09
N GLN A 145 -2.90 -33.96 13.78
CA GLN A 145 -3.61 -32.68 13.70
C GLN A 145 -4.64 -32.65 12.58
N VAL A 146 -4.27 -33.15 11.39
CA VAL A 146 -5.18 -33.25 10.25
C VAL A 146 -6.34 -34.20 10.55
N ALA A 147 -6.07 -35.36 11.15
CA ALA A 147 -7.12 -36.32 11.49
C ALA A 147 -8.11 -35.78 12.55
N ALA A 148 -7.65 -34.90 13.44
CA ALA A 148 -8.50 -34.25 14.45
C ALA A 148 -9.28 -33.05 13.90
N ALA A 149 -8.94 -32.56 12.70
CA ALA A 149 -9.54 -31.37 12.11
C ALA A 149 -10.68 -31.73 11.13
N SER A 150 -11.82 -31.06 11.28
CA SER A 150 -12.81 -30.98 10.19
C SER A 150 -12.31 -30.02 9.12
N SER A 151 -12.37 -30.40 7.84
CA SER A 151 -11.91 -29.59 6.71
C SER A 151 -12.67 -29.97 5.44
N GLU A 152 -13.15 -28.97 4.71
CA GLU A 152 -13.76 -29.17 3.37
C GLU A 152 -12.69 -29.19 2.28
N LEU A 153 -11.57 -28.53 2.51
CA LEU A 153 -10.37 -28.68 1.70
C LEU A 153 -9.64 -29.98 2.09
N PRO A 154 -9.25 -30.86 1.15
CA PRO A 154 -8.49 -32.05 1.49
C PRO A 154 -7.10 -31.66 1.99
N LEU A 155 -6.80 -31.87 3.28
CA LEU A 155 -5.52 -31.52 3.89
C LEU A 155 -4.51 -32.67 3.80
N THR A 156 -3.96 -32.92 2.62
CA THR A 156 -2.97 -34.00 2.42
C THR A 156 -1.66 -33.69 3.14
N VAL A 157 -1.08 -34.72 3.78
CA VAL A 157 0.24 -34.66 4.42
C VAL A 157 1.22 -35.50 3.62
N ASN A 158 2.13 -34.84 2.89
CA ASN A 158 3.22 -35.47 2.17
C ASN A 158 4.52 -34.67 2.34
N ASP A 159 5.61 -35.17 1.78
CA ASP A 159 6.95 -34.58 1.91
C ASP A 159 7.00 -33.11 1.45
N ALA A 160 6.25 -32.75 0.41
CA ALA A 160 6.19 -31.37 -0.07
C ALA A 160 5.51 -30.47 0.97
N VAL A 161 4.37 -30.88 1.53
CA VAL A 161 3.66 -30.13 2.57
C VAL A 161 4.49 -30.04 3.86
N LEU A 162 5.09 -31.15 4.28
CA LEU A 162 5.95 -31.19 5.47
C LEU A 162 7.17 -30.27 5.35
N SER A 163 7.74 -30.13 4.15
CA SER A 163 8.83 -29.17 3.93
C SER A 163 8.41 -27.72 4.19
N TYR A 164 7.19 -27.35 3.78
CA TYR A 164 6.65 -26.02 4.05
C TYR A 164 6.22 -25.83 5.50
N ILE A 165 5.70 -26.87 6.16
CA ILE A 165 5.44 -26.83 7.60
C ILE A 165 6.76 -26.59 8.36
N ASN A 166 7.83 -27.29 8.01
CA ASN A 166 9.15 -27.07 8.60
C ASN A 166 9.64 -25.63 8.38
N TYR A 167 9.45 -25.08 7.18
CA TYR A 167 9.77 -23.69 6.92
C TYR A 167 8.96 -22.72 7.78
N PHE A 168 7.64 -22.83 7.79
CA PHE A 168 6.75 -21.92 8.54
C PHE A 168 6.88 -22.06 10.06
N THR A 169 7.51 -23.13 10.55
CA THR A 169 7.86 -23.31 11.97
C THR A 169 9.30 -22.91 12.31
N SER A 170 10.15 -22.68 11.31
CA SER A 170 11.48 -22.08 11.49
C SER A 170 11.39 -20.63 11.96
N GLU A 171 12.48 -20.07 12.49
CA GLU A 171 12.52 -18.69 12.96
C GLU A 171 12.10 -17.66 11.89
N ARG A 172 12.54 -17.85 10.63
CA ARG A 172 12.19 -16.95 9.52
C ARG A 172 10.74 -17.14 9.08
N GLY A 173 10.32 -18.38 8.86
CA GLY A 173 8.96 -18.65 8.35
C GLY A 173 7.87 -18.40 9.39
N ARG A 174 8.17 -18.58 10.69
CA ARG A 174 7.22 -18.29 11.78
C ARG A 174 6.78 -16.82 11.78
N ARG A 175 7.66 -15.89 11.40
CA ARG A 175 7.29 -14.47 11.27
C ARG A 175 6.21 -14.25 10.20
N VAL A 176 6.21 -15.04 9.12
CA VAL A 176 5.17 -14.98 8.07
C VAL A 176 3.82 -15.45 8.63
N MET A 177 3.83 -16.50 9.44
CA MET A 177 2.63 -17.00 10.10
C MET A 177 2.08 -16.02 11.14
N ILE A 178 2.94 -15.45 11.99
CA ILE A 178 2.53 -14.46 13.00
C ILE A 178 1.97 -13.20 12.33
N TYR A 179 2.64 -12.70 11.29
CA TYR A 179 2.17 -11.56 10.51
C TYR A 179 0.80 -11.81 9.90
N GLY A 180 0.63 -12.95 9.21
CA GLY A 180 -0.65 -13.33 8.61
C GLY A 180 -1.74 -13.53 9.66
N TRP A 181 -1.43 -14.15 10.79
CA TRP A 181 -2.38 -14.34 11.89
C TRP A 181 -2.90 -13.01 12.44
N LYS A 182 -1.99 -12.05 12.68
CA LYS A 182 -2.34 -10.74 13.19
C LYS A 182 -3.28 -10.00 12.23
N HIS A 183 -2.92 -9.92 10.95
CA HIS A 183 -3.70 -9.19 9.94
C HIS A 183 -4.98 -9.92 9.51
N ALA A 184 -5.02 -11.25 9.61
CA ALA A 184 -6.24 -12.02 9.39
C ALA A 184 -7.37 -11.52 10.30
N GLY A 185 -7.07 -11.09 11.54
CA GLY A 185 -8.08 -10.56 12.46
C GLY A 185 -8.99 -9.49 11.86
N ARG A 186 -8.40 -8.57 11.07
CA ARG A 186 -9.11 -7.45 10.44
C ARG A 186 -10.14 -7.89 9.41
N TYR A 187 -9.87 -8.97 8.68
CA TYR A 187 -10.65 -9.37 7.49
C TYR A 187 -11.32 -10.74 7.60
N LYS A 188 -10.89 -11.61 8.52
CA LYS A 188 -11.35 -12.99 8.65
C LYS A 188 -12.86 -13.11 8.78
N PRO A 189 -13.58 -12.29 9.60
CA PRO A 189 -15.04 -12.38 9.65
C PRO A 189 -15.71 -12.11 8.30
N MET A 190 -15.22 -11.09 7.57
CA MET A 190 -15.72 -10.76 6.23
C MET A 190 -15.40 -11.88 5.22
N ILE A 191 -14.17 -12.39 5.24
CA ILE A 191 -13.75 -13.47 4.33
C ILE A 191 -14.56 -14.73 4.60
N SER A 192 -14.66 -15.16 5.85
CA SER A 192 -15.40 -16.36 6.22
C SER A 192 -16.86 -16.32 5.77
N ARG A 193 -17.54 -15.19 6.01
CA ARG A 193 -18.91 -14.97 5.52
C ARG A 193 -18.99 -15.14 3.99
N ILE A 194 -18.08 -14.55 3.23
CA ILE A 194 -18.12 -14.62 1.76
C ILE A 194 -17.80 -16.02 1.25
N LEU A 195 -16.82 -16.72 1.85
CA LEU A 195 -16.51 -18.10 1.47
C LEU A 195 -17.73 -19.01 1.69
N ASP A 196 -18.45 -18.84 2.80
CA ASP A 196 -19.71 -19.55 3.07
C ASP A 196 -20.80 -19.20 2.05
N GLU A 197 -21.02 -17.90 1.79
CA GLU A 197 -22.01 -17.42 0.81
C GLU A 197 -21.76 -17.94 -0.61
N GLU A 198 -20.49 -18.07 -1.00
CA GLU A 198 -20.09 -18.55 -2.34
C GLU A 198 -19.93 -20.08 -2.40
N GLY A 199 -20.06 -20.77 -1.27
CA GLY A 199 -20.03 -22.23 -1.16
C GLY A 199 -18.65 -22.84 -1.41
N VAL A 200 -17.59 -22.20 -0.89
CA VAL A 200 -16.21 -22.68 -1.04
C VAL A 200 -15.54 -22.91 0.33
N PRO A 201 -14.56 -23.83 0.45
CA PRO A 201 -13.93 -24.17 1.72
C PRO A 201 -13.34 -22.97 2.47
N GLN A 202 -13.59 -22.91 3.78
CA GLN A 202 -13.05 -21.87 4.66
C GLN A 202 -11.52 -21.82 4.66
N GLU A 203 -10.84 -22.95 4.49
CA GLU A 203 -9.39 -23.04 4.45
C GLU A 203 -8.75 -22.23 3.31
N LEU A 204 -9.52 -21.88 2.27
CA LEU A 204 -9.06 -21.05 1.15
C LEU A 204 -8.69 -19.63 1.58
N ILE A 205 -9.04 -19.19 2.79
CA ILE A 205 -8.48 -17.96 3.40
C ILE A 205 -6.94 -17.97 3.41
N SER A 206 -6.33 -19.16 3.46
CA SER A 206 -4.87 -19.33 3.42
C SER A 206 -4.26 -18.85 2.11
N LEU A 207 -5.03 -18.78 1.01
CA LEU A 207 -4.59 -18.17 -0.24
C LEU A 207 -4.38 -16.67 -0.07
N ALA A 208 -5.29 -15.94 0.60
CA ALA A 208 -5.10 -14.51 0.87
C ALA A 208 -3.84 -14.25 1.72
N GLN A 209 -3.55 -15.13 2.68
CA GLN A 209 -2.30 -15.07 3.43
C GLN A 209 -1.09 -15.32 2.53
N ALA A 210 -1.13 -16.34 1.69
CA ALA A 210 -0.04 -16.63 0.75
C ALA A 210 0.18 -15.45 -0.20
N GLU A 211 -0.87 -14.96 -0.85
CA GLU A 211 -0.80 -13.94 -1.90
C GLU A 211 -0.27 -12.59 -1.41
N SER A 212 -0.69 -12.15 -0.23
CA SER A 212 -0.38 -10.80 0.25
C SER A 212 -0.15 -10.66 1.75
N GLY A 213 -0.41 -11.70 2.54
CA GLY A 213 -0.49 -11.57 4.00
C GLY A 213 -1.66 -10.70 4.44
N PHE A 214 -2.79 -10.77 3.72
CA PHE A 214 -4.00 -9.96 3.94
C PHE A 214 -3.88 -8.46 3.63
N VAL A 215 -2.87 -8.03 2.87
CA VAL A 215 -2.64 -6.61 2.58
C VAL A 215 -3.46 -6.15 1.37
N PRO A 216 -4.46 -5.26 1.53
CA PRO A 216 -5.34 -4.87 0.41
C PRO A 216 -4.63 -4.06 -0.66
N ARG A 217 -3.61 -3.28 -0.31
CA ARG A 217 -2.81 -2.48 -1.26
C ARG A 217 -1.55 -3.21 -1.75
N ALA A 218 -1.52 -4.54 -1.66
CA ALA A 218 -0.39 -5.32 -2.16
C ALA A 218 -0.33 -5.28 -3.70
N VAL A 219 0.87 -5.11 -4.27
CA VAL A 219 1.09 -5.16 -5.72
C VAL A 219 2.35 -5.98 -6.03
N SER A 220 2.22 -6.92 -6.96
CA SER A 220 3.36 -7.69 -7.46
C SER A 220 4.13 -6.96 -8.55
N ARG A 221 5.34 -7.45 -8.84
CA ARG A 221 6.16 -7.01 -9.98
C ARG A 221 5.46 -7.18 -11.33
N ALA A 222 4.51 -8.12 -11.41
CA ALA A 222 3.70 -8.40 -12.58
C ALA A 222 2.35 -7.65 -12.60
N ALA A 223 2.19 -6.64 -11.73
CA ALA A 223 0.98 -5.81 -11.59
C ALA A 223 -0.29 -6.58 -11.17
N ALA A 224 -0.12 -7.77 -10.56
CA ALA A 224 -1.17 -8.39 -9.76
C ALA A 224 -1.40 -7.52 -8.53
N ALA A 225 -2.65 -7.31 -8.13
CA ALA A 225 -3.00 -6.32 -7.11
C ALA A 225 -4.02 -6.86 -6.13
N GLY A 226 -4.00 -6.35 -4.91
CA GLY A 226 -4.98 -6.68 -3.90
C GLY A 226 -4.56 -7.78 -2.95
N MET A 227 -5.43 -8.00 -1.96
CA MET A 227 -5.32 -9.09 -0.99
C MET A 227 -5.17 -10.47 -1.67
N TRP A 228 -5.87 -10.64 -2.81
CA TRP A 228 -5.95 -11.88 -3.58
C TRP A 228 -5.10 -11.87 -4.85
N GLN A 229 -4.26 -10.83 -5.04
CA GLN A 229 -3.34 -10.67 -6.17
C GLN A 229 -3.99 -10.93 -7.54
N PHE A 230 -5.09 -10.24 -7.84
CA PHE A 230 -5.70 -10.30 -9.16
C PHE A 230 -4.87 -9.56 -10.20
N VAL A 231 -4.53 -10.23 -11.31
CA VAL A 231 -4.20 -9.52 -12.55
C VAL A 231 -5.44 -8.82 -13.10
N ARG A 232 -5.26 -7.66 -13.75
CA ARG A 232 -6.37 -6.78 -14.14
C ARG A 232 -7.42 -7.47 -15.02
N SER A 233 -6.99 -8.22 -16.04
CA SER A 233 -7.90 -8.94 -16.94
C SER A 233 -8.77 -9.95 -16.19
N ARG A 234 -8.16 -10.76 -15.34
CA ARG A 234 -8.88 -11.74 -14.52
C ARG A 234 -9.83 -11.07 -13.53
N GLY A 235 -9.42 -9.97 -12.90
CA GLY A 235 -10.30 -9.21 -12.01
C GLY A 235 -11.56 -8.71 -12.73
N MET A 236 -11.42 -8.21 -13.95
CA MET A 236 -12.55 -7.73 -14.76
C MET A 236 -13.56 -8.84 -15.10
N GLU A 237 -13.08 -10.06 -15.39
CA GLU A 237 -13.95 -11.23 -15.62
C GLU A 237 -14.88 -11.50 -14.42
N TYR A 238 -14.44 -11.14 -13.21
CA TYR A 238 -15.20 -11.30 -11.96
C TYR A 238 -15.77 -9.98 -11.42
N GLY A 239 -15.88 -8.95 -12.27
CA GLY A 239 -16.54 -7.69 -11.93
C GLY A 239 -15.70 -6.69 -11.12
N LEU A 240 -14.38 -6.89 -11.01
CA LEU A 240 -13.47 -5.93 -10.40
C LEU A 240 -13.09 -4.86 -11.43
N ASN A 241 -13.63 -3.65 -11.26
CA ASN A 241 -13.36 -2.54 -12.17
C ASN A 241 -12.16 -1.71 -11.70
N ALA A 242 -11.46 -1.10 -12.66
CA ALA A 242 -10.33 -0.24 -12.37
C ALA A 242 -10.31 0.98 -13.29
N SER A 243 -10.18 2.16 -12.69
CA SER A 243 -10.14 3.48 -13.31
C SER A 243 -8.94 4.28 -12.77
N ALA A 244 -8.83 5.56 -13.15
CA ALA A 244 -7.81 6.45 -12.62
C ALA A 244 -8.04 6.84 -11.13
N LEU A 245 -9.27 6.66 -10.62
CA LEU A 245 -9.66 7.06 -9.26
C LEU A 245 -9.79 5.87 -8.31
N HIS A 246 -10.14 4.68 -8.82
CA HIS A 246 -10.33 3.49 -8.00
C HIS A 246 -9.86 2.22 -8.70
N ASP A 247 -9.50 1.20 -7.91
CA ASP A 247 -9.22 -0.16 -8.35
C ASP A 247 -9.87 -1.16 -7.38
N ASP A 248 -10.93 -1.82 -7.83
CA ASP A 248 -11.72 -2.76 -7.01
C ASP A 248 -10.90 -3.99 -6.59
N ARG A 249 -9.76 -4.28 -7.24
CA ARG A 249 -8.86 -5.35 -6.80
C ARG A 249 -8.28 -5.08 -5.41
N LEU A 250 -8.17 -3.81 -5.02
CA LEU A 250 -7.69 -3.42 -3.70
C LEU A 250 -8.82 -3.36 -2.66
N ASP A 251 -10.09 -3.55 -3.07
CA ASP A 251 -11.21 -3.64 -2.15
C ASP A 251 -11.27 -5.04 -1.51
N PRO A 252 -11.14 -5.17 -0.18
CA PRO A 252 -11.11 -6.48 0.48
C PRO A 252 -12.36 -7.31 0.21
N GLU A 253 -13.55 -6.70 0.25
CA GLU A 253 -14.82 -7.41 0.11
C GLU A 253 -15.07 -7.84 -1.32
N LYS A 254 -14.93 -6.91 -2.28
CA LYS A 254 -15.11 -7.22 -3.71
C LYS A 254 -14.08 -8.23 -4.18
N ALA A 255 -12.79 -8.05 -3.84
CA ALA A 255 -11.73 -8.96 -4.24
C ALA A 255 -11.91 -10.36 -3.63
N THR A 256 -12.38 -10.45 -2.38
CA THR A 256 -12.68 -11.76 -1.76
C THR A 256 -13.82 -12.47 -2.47
N ARG A 257 -14.90 -11.76 -2.77
CA ARG A 257 -16.03 -12.35 -3.51
C ARG A 257 -15.61 -12.80 -4.91
N ALA A 258 -14.80 -12.00 -5.60
CA ALA A 258 -14.24 -12.37 -6.90
C ALA A 258 -13.33 -13.62 -6.79
N ALA A 259 -12.47 -13.70 -5.78
CA ALA A 259 -11.59 -14.86 -5.56
C ALA A 259 -12.38 -16.13 -5.28
N ALA A 260 -13.40 -16.06 -4.42
CA ALA A 260 -14.27 -17.18 -4.09
C ALA A 260 -15.02 -17.70 -5.34
N LYS A 261 -15.60 -16.80 -6.14
CA LYS A 261 -16.23 -17.15 -7.42
C LYS A 261 -15.23 -17.78 -8.38
N HIS A 262 -14.04 -17.21 -8.49
CA HIS A 262 -13.01 -17.74 -9.37
C HIS A 262 -12.57 -19.15 -8.98
N LEU A 263 -12.32 -19.39 -7.70
CA LEU A 263 -11.95 -20.71 -7.17
C LEU A 263 -13.07 -21.74 -7.36
N ARG A 264 -14.33 -21.34 -7.16
CA ARG A 264 -15.49 -22.20 -7.43
C ARG A 264 -15.57 -22.60 -8.91
N ASP A 265 -15.36 -21.66 -9.83
CA ASP A 265 -15.40 -21.95 -11.26
C ASP A 265 -14.26 -22.88 -11.66
N LEU A 266 -13.04 -22.63 -11.14
CA LEU A 266 -11.89 -23.52 -11.34
C LEU A 266 -12.13 -24.92 -10.80
N TYR A 267 -12.75 -25.04 -9.62
CA TYR A 267 -13.17 -26.33 -9.07
C TYR A 267 -14.24 -26.99 -9.94
N SER A 268 -15.23 -26.24 -10.43
CA SER A 268 -16.27 -26.77 -11.31
C SER A 268 -15.70 -27.29 -12.64
N GLN A 269 -14.62 -26.67 -13.12
CA GLN A 269 -13.92 -27.06 -14.34
C GLN A 269 -12.99 -28.27 -14.14
N LEU A 270 -12.28 -28.35 -13.00
CA LEU A 270 -11.20 -29.31 -12.78
C LEU A 270 -11.57 -30.47 -11.85
N GLY A 271 -12.65 -30.33 -11.07
CA GLY A 271 -13.16 -31.34 -10.14
C GLY A 271 -12.28 -31.59 -8.91
N ASP A 272 -11.21 -30.82 -8.71
CA ASP A 272 -10.25 -31.01 -7.64
C ASP A 272 -9.70 -29.67 -7.13
N TRP A 273 -9.61 -29.53 -5.80
CA TRP A 273 -9.17 -28.28 -5.17
C TRP A 273 -7.66 -28.03 -5.35
N TYR A 274 -6.83 -29.05 -5.47
CA TYR A 274 -5.40 -28.85 -5.71
C TYR A 274 -5.16 -28.34 -7.13
N LEU A 275 -5.86 -28.89 -8.12
CA LEU A 275 -5.85 -28.39 -9.49
C LEU A 275 -6.45 -26.98 -9.57
N ALA A 276 -7.52 -26.68 -8.83
CA ALA A 276 -8.10 -25.34 -8.78
C ALA A 276 -7.11 -24.31 -8.21
N MET A 277 -6.44 -24.60 -7.09
CA MET A 277 -5.40 -23.72 -6.54
C MET A 277 -4.19 -23.58 -7.48
N ALA A 278 -3.76 -24.66 -8.14
CA ALA A 278 -2.71 -24.58 -9.14
C ALA A 278 -3.11 -23.68 -10.31
N ALA A 279 -4.33 -23.82 -10.82
CA ALA A 279 -4.88 -23.01 -11.90
C ALA A 279 -5.11 -21.55 -11.48
N TYR A 280 -5.36 -21.26 -10.20
CA TYR A 280 -5.41 -19.89 -9.71
C TYR A 280 -4.06 -19.19 -9.88
N ASN A 281 -2.95 -19.90 -9.60
CA ASN A 281 -1.59 -19.34 -9.72
C ASN A 281 -1.08 -19.26 -11.17
N CYS A 282 -1.19 -20.33 -11.97
CA CYS A 282 -0.63 -20.36 -13.34
C CYS A 282 -1.65 -20.22 -14.47
N GLY A 283 -2.92 -20.08 -14.15
CA GLY A 283 -4.04 -20.06 -15.09
C GLY A 283 -4.53 -21.46 -15.48
N PRO A 284 -5.84 -21.61 -15.81
CA PRO A 284 -6.45 -22.90 -16.13
C PRO A 284 -5.81 -23.57 -17.35
N PHE A 285 -5.46 -22.80 -18.40
CA PHE A 285 -4.81 -23.34 -19.60
C PHE A 285 -3.44 -23.97 -19.33
N CYS A 286 -2.72 -23.51 -18.29
CA CYS A 286 -1.45 -24.11 -17.92
C CYS A 286 -1.66 -25.52 -17.34
N VAL A 287 -2.65 -25.66 -16.46
CA VAL A 287 -3.04 -26.96 -15.89
C VAL A 287 -3.59 -27.89 -16.98
N GLU A 288 -4.51 -27.42 -17.82
CA GLU A 288 -5.06 -28.21 -18.93
C GLU A 288 -3.98 -28.76 -19.85
N ARG A 289 -2.99 -27.93 -20.24
CA ARG A 289 -1.87 -28.38 -21.07
C ARG A 289 -1.03 -29.43 -20.35
N ALA A 290 -0.82 -29.29 -19.05
CA ALA A 290 -0.09 -30.28 -18.25
C ALA A 290 -0.85 -31.61 -18.18
N VAL A 291 -2.17 -31.58 -18.01
CA VAL A 291 -3.06 -32.75 -18.05
C VAL A 291 -2.99 -33.41 -19.43
N GLN A 292 -3.18 -32.66 -20.52
CA GLN A 292 -3.13 -33.19 -21.88
C GLN A 292 -1.78 -33.85 -22.23
N ARG A 293 -0.68 -33.24 -21.78
CA ARG A 293 0.67 -33.76 -22.04
C ARG A 293 1.00 -35.02 -21.26
N THR A 294 0.49 -35.14 -20.04
CA THR A 294 0.87 -36.25 -19.12
C THR A 294 -0.16 -37.38 -19.10
N GLY A 295 -1.43 -37.08 -19.41
CA GLY A 295 -2.56 -37.99 -19.24
C GLY A 295 -3.13 -38.05 -17.82
N PHE A 296 -2.64 -37.22 -16.88
CA PHE A 296 -3.06 -37.23 -15.47
C PHE A 296 -3.78 -35.94 -15.08
N ALA A 297 -5.00 -36.07 -14.58
CA ALA A 297 -5.78 -35.00 -13.98
C ALA A 297 -5.69 -35.06 -12.44
N ASP A 298 -4.46 -35.05 -11.93
CA ASP A 298 -4.17 -35.04 -10.49
C ASP A 298 -2.96 -34.14 -10.22
N PHE A 299 -3.08 -33.23 -9.25
CA PHE A 299 -2.02 -32.26 -8.98
C PHE A 299 -0.71 -32.92 -8.55
N TRP A 300 -0.77 -33.98 -7.74
CA TRP A 300 0.42 -34.63 -7.19
C TRP A 300 1.18 -35.41 -8.27
N GLU A 301 0.48 -36.03 -9.22
CA GLU A 301 1.04 -36.63 -10.45
C GLU A 301 1.67 -35.56 -11.36
N LEU A 302 0.98 -34.44 -11.59
CA LEU A 302 1.54 -33.34 -12.38
C LEU A 302 2.81 -32.77 -11.74
N ARG A 303 2.82 -32.67 -10.40
CA ARG A 303 3.97 -32.21 -9.63
C ARG A 303 5.13 -33.21 -9.69
N SER A 304 4.90 -34.49 -9.46
CA SER A 304 5.95 -35.52 -9.45
C SER A 304 6.66 -35.62 -10.80
N ARG A 305 5.93 -35.35 -11.89
CA ARG A 305 6.42 -35.32 -13.27
C ARG A 305 7.03 -33.99 -13.69
N SER A 306 7.10 -33.00 -12.79
CA SER A 306 7.53 -31.64 -13.11
C SER A 306 6.78 -31.02 -14.30
N ALA A 307 5.48 -31.30 -14.40
CA ALA A 307 4.65 -30.92 -15.53
C ALA A 307 4.05 -29.51 -15.42
N LEU A 308 4.20 -28.86 -14.26
CA LEU A 308 3.74 -27.50 -13.94
C LEU A 308 4.94 -26.58 -13.66
N PRO A 309 4.77 -25.24 -13.71
CA PRO A 309 5.81 -24.30 -13.28
C PRO A 309 6.24 -24.56 -11.84
N ARG A 310 7.52 -24.32 -11.54
CA ARG A 310 8.09 -24.56 -10.20
C ARG A 310 7.33 -23.81 -9.10
N GLU A 311 7.03 -22.54 -9.34
CA GLU A 311 6.24 -21.71 -8.43
C GLU A 311 4.90 -22.39 -8.09
N THR A 312 4.15 -22.83 -9.10
CA THR A 312 2.85 -23.51 -8.95
C THR A 312 2.95 -24.85 -8.23
N MET A 313 3.97 -25.65 -8.53
CA MET A 313 4.23 -26.92 -7.84
C MET A 313 4.51 -26.75 -6.34
N ASN A 314 4.92 -25.54 -5.95
CA ASN A 314 5.24 -25.15 -4.60
C ASN A 314 4.10 -24.35 -3.93
N TYR A 315 3.25 -23.71 -4.72
CA TYR A 315 2.09 -22.93 -4.31
C TYR A 315 1.10 -23.76 -3.47
N VAL A 316 0.64 -24.90 -4.01
CA VAL A 316 -0.34 -25.75 -3.32
C VAL A 316 0.21 -26.32 -2.00
N PRO A 317 1.42 -26.92 -1.93
CA PRO A 317 1.99 -27.36 -0.66
C PRO A 317 2.13 -26.25 0.39
N ALA A 318 2.50 -25.02 -0.03
CA ALA A 318 2.63 -23.89 0.88
C ALA A 318 1.28 -23.50 1.51
N ILE A 319 0.21 -23.44 0.71
CA ILE A 319 -1.14 -23.14 1.17
C ILE A 319 -1.64 -24.22 2.14
N LEU A 320 -1.45 -25.50 1.81
CA LEU A 320 -1.84 -26.59 2.70
C LEU A 320 -1.10 -26.52 4.03
N ALA A 321 0.20 -26.21 4.01
CA ALA A 321 0.97 -26.01 5.23
C ALA A 321 0.42 -24.84 6.08
N MET A 322 0.11 -23.69 5.46
CA MET A 322 -0.52 -22.55 6.16
C MET A 322 -1.89 -22.93 6.75
N ALA A 323 -2.73 -23.63 6.00
CA ALA A 323 -4.05 -24.07 6.44
C ALA A 323 -3.95 -25.03 7.63
N ILE A 324 -3.06 -26.02 7.56
CA ILE A 324 -2.81 -27.00 8.63
C ILE A 324 -2.32 -26.30 9.90
N ILE A 325 -1.30 -25.44 9.78
CA ILE A 325 -0.75 -24.71 10.93
C ILE A 325 -1.82 -23.80 11.56
N SER A 326 -2.63 -23.14 10.74
CA SER A 326 -3.66 -22.20 11.23
C SER A 326 -4.77 -22.88 12.03
N LYS A 327 -5.00 -24.18 11.83
CA LYS A 327 -5.98 -24.95 12.63
C LYS A 327 -5.50 -25.23 14.06
N ASN A 328 -4.18 -25.36 14.28
CA ASN A 328 -3.61 -25.53 15.62
C ASN A 328 -2.19 -24.94 15.69
N PRO A 329 -2.04 -23.61 15.76
CA PRO A 329 -0.73 -22.93 15.70
C PRO A 329 0.19 -23.32 16.86
N GLU A 330 -0.37 -23.57 18.05
CA GLU A 330 0.39 -23.93 19.25
C GLU A 330 1.07 -25.30 19.10
N ALA A 331 0.43 -26.26 18.44
CA ALA A 331 1.04 -27.56 18.13
C ALA A 331 2.31 -27.43 17.25
N TYR A 332 2.48 -26.29 16.59
CA TYR A 332 3.62 -25.97 15.73
C TYR A 332 4.58 -24.95 16.35
N GLY A 333 4.45 -24.65 17.65
CA GLY A 333 5.34 -23.71 18.35
C GLY A 333 5.14 -22.26 17.91
N ILE A 334 3.95 -21.94 17.39
CA ILE A 334 3.54 -20.59 17.05
C ILE A 334 2.58 -20.12 18.13
N THR A 335 3.02 -19.15 18.92
CA THR A 335 2.14 -18.48 19.89
C THR A 335 1.35 -17.40 19.15
N PRO A 336 0.02 -17.52 19.05
CA PRO A 336 -0.80 -16.50 18.42
C PRO A 336 -0.68 -15.17 19.16
N GLU A 337 -0.34 -14.10 18.43
CA GLU A 337 -0.49 -12.74 18.95
C GLU A 337 -1.96 -12.30 18.91
N THR A 338 -2.30 -11.24 19.64
CA THR A 338 -3.62 -10.63 19.58
C THR A 338 -3.91 -10.22 18.12
N PRO A 339 -4.93 -10.81 17.47
CA PRO A 339 -5.28 -10.47 16.11
C PRO A 339 -5.83 -9.03 16.05
N GLU A 340 -5.70 -8.40 14.89
CA GLU A 340 -6.31 -7.10 14.67
C GLU A 340 -7.83 -7.17 14.84
N ARG A 341 -8.42 -6.05 15.27
CA ARG A 341 -9.88 -5.93 15.37
C ARG A 341 -10.48 -6.04 13.98
N ALA A 342 -11.59 -6.77 13.90
CA ALA A 342 -12.38 -6.87 12.69
C ALA A 342 -12.73 -5.47 12.17
N MET A 343 -12.59 -5.29 10.86
CA MET A 343 -12.95 -4.03 10.23
C MET A 343 -14.48 -3.87 10.30
N GLU A 344 -14.92 -2.81 10.97
CA GLU A 344 -16.32 -2.45 11.09
C GLU A 344 -16.55 -1.08 10.47
N TYR A 345 -17.50 -0.98 9.53
CA TYR A 345 -17.80 0.24 8.81
C TYR A 345 -19.29 0.34 8.49
N ASP A 346 -19.73 1.57 8.29
CA ASP A 346 -20.93 1.88 7.53
C ASP A 346 -20.52 2.29 6.11
N THR A 347 -21.47 2.33 5.18
CA THR A 347 -21.24 2.79 3.81
C THR A 347 -22.08 4.03 3.53
N VAL A 348 -21.48 5.02 2.87
CA VAL A 348 -22.16 6.23 2.38
C VAL A 348 -22.04 6.27 0.86
N GLN A 349 -23.19 6.33 0.18
CA GLN A 349 -23.26 6.42 -1.28
C GLN A 349 -23.01 7.86 -1.72
N THR A 350 -22.05 8.06 -2.63
CA THR A 350 -21.80 9.36 -3.26
C THR A 350 -22.70 9.55 -4.49
N THR A 351 -23.25 10.74 -4.68
CA THR A 351 -24.00 11.11 -5.89
C THR A 351 -23.13 11.81 -6.94
N CYS A 352 -22.03 12.43 -6.49
CA CYS A 352 -21.07 13.19 -7.29
C CYS A 352 -19.63 12.92 -6.81
N PRO A 353 -18.59 13.34 -7.56
CA PRO A 353 -17.22 13.30 -7.05
C PRO A 353 -17.13 13.98 -5.68
N THR A 354 -16.59 13.27 -4.69
CA THR A 354 -16.61 13.69 -3.29
C THR A 354 -15.22 13.50 -2.68
N SER A 355 -14.68 14.56 -2.07
CA SER A 355 -13.37 14.55 -1.43
C SER A 355 -13.38 13.67 -0.19
N LEU A 356 -12.37 12.81 -0.04
CA LEU A 356 -12.21 12.06 1.22
C LEU A 356 -11.88 12.96 2.41
N ALA A 357 -11.30 14.14 2.16
CA ALA A 357 -11.08 15.12 3.21
C ALA A 357 -12.42 15.68 3.72
N LEU A 358 -13.39 15.90 2.84
CA LEU A 358 -14.74 16.31 3.23
C LEU A 358 -15.45 15.23 4.05
N VAL A 359 -15.36 13.97 3.60
CA VAL A 359 -15.91 12.82 4.35
C VAL A 359 -15.25 12.70 5.73
N ALA A 360 -13.94 12.90 5.80
CA ALA A 360 -13.18 12.84 7.05
C ALA A 360 -13.58 13.96 8.02
N ASP A 361 -13.73 15.19 7.54
CA ASP A 361 -14.22 16.31 8.33
C ASP A 361 -15.64 16.04 8.87
N ALA A 362 -16.51 15.47 8.03
CA ALA A 362 -17.87 15.09 8.42
C ALA A 362 -17.90 13.97 9.48
N ALA A 363 -16.94 13.05 9.44
CA ALA A 363 -16.79 11.98 10.42
C ALA A 363 -16.08 12.43 11.71
N ASP A 364 -15.48 13.63 11.70
CA ASP A 364 -14.58 14.16 12.73
C ASP A 364 -13.36 13.25 12.95
N LEU A 365 -12.70 12.91 11.85
CA LEU A 365 -11.56 11.97 11.83
C LEU A 365 -10.46 12.43 10.87
N PRO A 366 -9.21 11.96 11.07
CA PRO A 366 -8.17 12.13 10.08
C PRO A 366 -8.53 11.47 8.74
N VAL A 367 -8.19 12.11 7.62
CA VAL A 367 -8.40 11.53 6.27
C VAL A 367 -7.69 10.19 6.08
N ALA A 368 -6.63 9.93 6.84
CA ALA A 368 -5.91 8.64 6.82
C ALA A 368 -6.80 7.48 7.28
N GLU A 369 -7.64 7.68 8.30
CA GLU A 369 -8.59 6.66 8.80
C GLU A 369 -9.63 6.33 7.72
N ILE A 370 -10.18 7.34 7.05
CA ILE A 370 -11.11 7.13 5.93
C ILE A 370 -10.43 6.41 4.76
N ARG A 371 -9.17 6.77 4.45
CA ARG A 371 -8.42 6.14 3.37
C ARG A 371 -8.08 4.68 3.66
N ASP A 372 -7.81 4.34 4.92
CA ASP A 372 -7.52 2.97 5.35
C ASP A 372 -8.73 2.05 5.21
N LEU A 373 -9.94 2.58 5.47
CA LEU A 373 -11.20 1.89 5.19
C LEU A 373 -11.51 1.76 3.69
N ASN A 374 -10.92 2.62 2.85
CA ASN A 374 -11.17 2.66 1.40
C ASN A 374 -9.89 2.39 0.58
N PRO A 375 -9.28 1.20 0.70
CA PRO A 375 -8.03 0.87 0.01
C PRO A 375 -8.14 0.87 -1.52
N SER A 376 -9.34 0.69 -2.07
CA SER A 376 -9.66 0.76 -3.50
C SER A 376 -9.61 2.16 -4.08
N LEU A 377 -9.73 3.22 -3.28
CA LEU A 377 -9.54 4.59 -3.75
C LEU A 377 -8.05 4.89 -3.91
N LEU A 378 -7.66 5.27 -5.13
CA LEU A 378 -6.27 5.56 -5.50
C LEU A 378 -5.89 7.03 -5.26
N ARG A 379 -6.90 7.88 -5.06
CA ARG A 379 -6.77 9.31 -4.76
C ARG A 379 -7.67 9.68 -3.59
N ASN A 380 -7.48 10.85 -2.99
CA ASN A 380 -8.37 11.39 -1.95
C ASN A 380 -9.71 11.92 -2.54
N LEU A 381 -10.23 11.27 -3.58
CA LEU A 381 -11.44 11.63 -4.29
C LEU A 381 -12.22 10.35 -4.63
N ALA A 382 -13.41 10.20 -4.05
CA ALA A 382 -14.36 9.18 -4.43
C ALA A 382 -15.10 9.62 -5.70
N PRO A 383 -15.26 8.74 -6.71
CA PRO A 383 -16.07 9.05 -7.89
C PRO A 383 -17.56 9.16 -7.52
N ALA A 384 -18.38 9.61 -8.48
CA ALA A 384 -19.83 9.54 -8.35
C ALA A 384 -20.31 8.08 -8.30
N ASN A 385 -21.45 7.84 -7.63
CA ASN A 385 -22.06 6.53 -7.46
C ASN A 385 -21.12 5.50 -6.81
N TYR A 386 -20.33 5.95 -5.83
CA TYR A 386 -19.35 5.13 -5.13
C TYR A 386 -19.76 4.92 -3.67
N GLU A 387 -19.54 3.70 -3.18
CA GLU A 387 -19.74 3.32 -1.80
C GLU A 387 -18.50 3.65 -0.97
N VAL A 388 -18.52 4.78 -0.26
CA VAL A 388 -17.42 5.17 0.65
C VAL A 388 -17.65 4.54 2.01
N ARG A 389 -16.70 3.73 2.47
CA ARG A 389 -16.70 3.19 3.84
C ARG A 389 -16.31 4.27 4.84
N VAL A 390 -17.07 4.36 5.92
CA VAL A 390 -16.78 5.23 7.07
C VAL A 390 -16.86 4.39 8.34
N PRO A 391 -16.26 4.81 9.47
CA PRO A 391 -16.35 4.01 10.68
C PRO A 391 -17.79 3.74 11.08
N LYS A 392 -18.01 2.56 11.65
CA LYS A 392 -19.34 2.15 12.10
C LYS A 392 -19.96 3.20 13.02
N ALA A 393 -21.27 3.39 12.88
CA ALA A 393 -22.08 4.42 13.53
C ALA A 393 -21.79 5.87 13.10
N LYS A 394 -20.95 6.12 12.08
CA LYS A 394 -20.74 7.46 11.49
C LYS A 394 -21.51 7.67 10.19
N GLY A 395 -22.11 6.62 9.60
CA GLY A 395 -22.76 6.70 8.28
C GLY A 395 -23.83 7.79 8.19
N SER A 396 -24.74 7.84 9.16
CA SER A 396 -25.83 8.84 9.19
C SER A 396 -25.33 10.27 9.39
N VAL A 397 -24.33 10.47 10.26
CA VAL A 397 -23.73 11.79 10.53
C VAL A 397 -23.01 12.30 9.28
N VAL A 398 -22.24 11.45 8.63
CA VAL A 398 -21.52 11.80 7.40
C VAL A 398 -22.52 12.14 6.28
N LEU A 399 -23.56 11.33 6.10
CA LEU A 399 -24.57 11.58 5.08
C LEU A 399 -25.25 12.95 5.29
N ALA A 400 -25.72 13.24 6.50
CA ALA A 400 -26.36 14.51 6.83
C ALA A 400 -25.42 15.72 6.62
N ALA A 401 -24.14 15.57 6.96
CA ALA A 401 -23.15 16.62 6.73
C ALA A 401 -22.87 16.84 5.24
N LEU A 402 -22.81 15.78 4.42
CA LEU A 402 -22.66 15.90 2.97
C LEU A 402 -23.87 16.59 2.33
N GLU A 403 -25.08 16.36 2.84
CA GLU A 403 -26.31 17.03 2.37
C GLU A 403 -26.27 18.56 2.57
N SER A 404 -25.57 19.06 3.60
CA SER A 404 -25.37 20.51 3.77
C SER A 404 -24.37 21.12 2.77
N VAL A 405 -23.61 20.30 2.04
CA VAL A 405 -22.64 20.75 1.05
C VAL A 405 -23.25 20.62 -0.35
N PRO A 406 -23.31 21.70 -1.15
CA PRO A 406 -23.80 21.62 -2.53
C PRO A 406 -23.02 20.59 -3.35
N GLU A 407 -23.72 19.72 -4.10
CA GLU A 407 -23.09 18.63 -4.86
C GLU A 407 -21.91 19.07 -5.74
N PRO A 408 -21.98 20.18 -6.52
CA PRO A 408 -20.87 20.61 -7.38
C PRO A 408 -19.63 21.08 -6.63
N LYS A 409 -19.67 21.13 -5.29
CA LYS A 409 -18.61 21.62 -4.42
C LYS A 409 -18.00 20.53 -3.53
N ARG A 410 -18.59 19.33 -3.50
CA ARG A 410 -18.16 18.23 -2.61
C ARG A 410 -16.77 17.67 -2.92
N ASP A 411 -16.20 17.99 -4.07
CA ASP A 411 -14.86 17.58 -4.48
C ASP A 411 -13.73 18.45 -3.91
N SER A 412 -14.06 19.63 -3.39
CA SER A 412 -13.10 20.68 -3.03
C SER A 412 -13.37 21.32 -1.68
N TRP A 413 -14.64 21.53 -1.34
CA TRP A 413 -15.02 22.16 -0.07
C TRP A 413 -14.71 21.26 1.13
N ARG A 414 -14.51 21.92 2.27
CA ARG A 414 -14.18 21.29 3.56
C ARG A 414 -15.23 21.64 4.59
N LEU A 415 -15.30 20.82 5.63
CA LEU A 415 -16.06 21.11 6.82
C LEU A 415 -15.07 21.40 7.96
N HIS A 416 -15.40 22.34 8.83
CA HIS A 416 -14.51 22.71 9.92
C HIS A 416 -15.30 22.91 11.20
N ARG A 417 -14.94 22.17 12.25
CA ARG A 417 -15.46 22.38 13.60
C ARG A 417 -14.66 23.47 14.29
N VAL A 418 -15.32 24.56 14.69
CA VAL A 418 -14.67 25.71 15.33
C VAL A 418 -14.21 25.34 16.74
N ALA A 419 -12.91 25.50 17.01
CA ALA A 419 -12.36 25.31 18.34
C ALA A 419 -12.64 26.49 19.27
N GLU A 420 -12.53 26.28 20.58
CA GLU A 420 -12.69 27.37 21.56
C GLU A 420 -11.64 28.48 21.30
N GLY A 421 -12.11 29.72 21.15
CA GLY A 421 -11.27 30.89 20.88
C GLY A 421 -10.73 30.99 19.44
N GLU A 422 -11.14 30.11 18.53
CA GLU A 422 -10.72 30.16 17.12
C GLU A 422 -11.45 31.29 16.37
N THR A 423 -10.71 32.06 15.55
CA THR A 423 -11.26 33.20 14.81
C THR A 423 -11.43 32.86 13.33
N LEU A 424 -12.41 33.47 12.65
CA LEU A 424 -12.61 33.30 11.21
C LEU A 424 -11.34 33.61 10.39
N THR A 425 -10.52 34.58 10.82
CA THR A 425 -9.25 34.90 10.17
C THR A 425 -8.24 33.77 10.29
N ALA A 426 -8.15 33.13 11.45
CA ALA A 426 -7.27 31.97 11.66
C ALA A 426 -7.73 30.78 10.80
N ILE A 427 -9.03 30.51 10.76
CA ILE A 427 -9.63 29.45 9.92
C ILE A 427 -9.38 29.73 8.44
N ALA A 428 -9.67 30.94 7.98
CA ALA A 428 -9.43 31.36 6.60
C ALA A 428 -7.96 31.15 6.18
N ARG A 429 -7.02 31.54 7.05
CA ARG A 429 -5.58 31.33 6.82
C ARG A 429 -5.21 29.84 6.76
N ARG A 430 -5.79 29.01 7.64
CA ARG A 430 -5.54 27.56 7.68
C ARG A 430 -5.92 26.86 6.38
N TYR A 431 -7.03 27.28 5.76
CA TYR A 431 -7.55 26.67 4.53
C TYR A 431 -7.17 27.47 3.27
N SER A 432 -6.28 28.48 3.39
CA SER A 432 -5.85 29.34 2.28
C SER A 432 -7.04 29.94 1.51
N THR A 433 -8.07 30.39 2.23
CA THR A 433 -9.28 31.00 1.68
C THR A 433 -9.52 32.38 2.29
N ALA A 434 -10.48 33.14 1.75
CA ALA A 434 -10.85 34.44 2.29
C ALA A 434 -11.95 34.28 3.36
N ALA A 435 -11.84 35.01 4.47
CA ALA A 435 -12.88 35.01 5.52
C ALA A 435 -14.27 35.38 4.97
N GLY A 436 -14.33 36.34 4.04
CA GLY A 436 -15.58 36.69 3.35
C GLY A 436 -16.18 35.55 2.51
N SER A 437 -15.35 34.66 1.98
CA SER A 437 -15.85 33.45 1.27
C SER A 437 -16.44 32.44 2.24
N ILE A 438 -15.87 32.30 3.44
CA ILE A 438 -16.45 31.47 4.51
C ILE A 438 -17.80 32.06 4.93
N ILE A 439 -17.89 33.37 5.19
CA ILE A 439 -19.16 34.04 5.53
C ILE A 439 -20.20 33.81 4.44
N ALA A 440 -19.85 34.05 3.16
CA ALA A 440 -20.78 33.87 2.04
C ALA A 440 -21.28 32.42 1.86
N ALA A 441 -20.49 31.42 2.29
CA ALA A 441 -20.88 30.02 2.22
C ALA A 441 -21.76 29.58 3.40
N ASN A 442 -21.77 30.34 4.50
CA ASN A 442 -22.49 30.01 5.73
C ASN A 442 -23.54 31.08 6.01
N ALA A 443 -24.78 30.86 5.56
CA ALA A 443 -25.86 31.86 5.59
C ALA A 443 -26.23 32.40 6.99
N ARG A 444 -25.74 31.78 8.07
CA ARG A 444 -25.95 32.22 9.45
C ARG A 444 -24.92 33.23 9.93
N LEU A 445 -23.76 33.29 9.29
CA LEU A 445 -22.72 34.27 9.61
C LEU A 445 -23.05 35.58 8.89
N ASP A 446 -23.03 36.70 9.62
CA ASP A 446 -23.07 38.03 9.04
C ASP A 446 -21.67 38.66 9.00
N SER A 447 -21.51 39.64 8.11
CA SER A 447 -20.34 40.51 7.99
C SER A 447 -20.14 41.46 9.19
N SER A 448 -21.07 41.49 10.13
CA SER A 448 -20.99 42.32 11.33
C SER A 448 -19.92 41.77 12.29
N PHE A 449 -19.08 42.68 12.81
CA PHE A 449 -17.87 42.38 13.59
C PHE A 449 -18.12 41.57 14.90
N PHE A 450 -19.38 41.36 15.28
CA PHE A 450 -19.79 40.76 16.55
C PHE A 450 -20.31 39.31 16.44
N ASP A 451 -20.60 38.82 15.24
CA ASP A 451 -20.97 37.40 15.02
C ASP A 451 -19.70 36.58 14.75
N ALA A 452 -18.97 36.30 15.83
CA ALA A 452 -17.93 35.28 15.80
C ALA A 452 -18.59 33.90 15.78
N PRO A 453 -18.06 32.94 15.00
CA PRO A 453 -18.60 31.59 15.00
C PRO A 453 -18.50 30.98 16.40
N GLU A 454 -19.54 30.25 16.80
CA GLU A 454 -19.59 29.67 18.14
C GLU A 454 -18.68 28.45 18.24
N SER A 455 -18.11 28.22 19.43
CA SER A 455 -17.30 27.02 19.66
C SER A 455 -18.14 25.76 19.44
N GLY A 456 -17.61 24.81 18.69
CA GLY A 456 -18.27 23.57 18.32
C GLY A 456 -19.12 23.66 17.05
N GLU A 457 -19.34 24.86 16.49
CA GLU A 457 -20.07 25.07 15.24
C GLU A 457 -19.35 24.43 14.05
N MET A 458 -20.11 23.91 13.07
CA MET A 458 -19.59 23.35 11.83
C MET A 458 -19.71 24.37 10.70
N LEU A 459 -18.57 24.82 10.17
CA LEU A 459 -18.50 25.77 9.07
C LEU A 459 -18.22 25.07 7.73
N LEU A 460 -18.91 25.52 6.68
CA LEU A 460 -18.58 25.24 5.29
C LEU A 460 -17.39 26.09 4.88
N ILE A 461 -16.33 25.46 4.42
CA ILE A 461 -15.12 26.15 3.99
C ILE A 461 -14.96 25.96 2.48
N PRO A 462 -15.13 27.04 1.67
CA PRO A 462 -14.78 27.04 0.26
C PRO A 462 -13.26 27.02 0.11
N ALA A 463 -12.67 25.85 0.33
CA ALA A 463 -11.28 25.58 0.01
C ALA A 463 -11.20 25.23 -1.47
N SER A 464 -10.36 25.92 -2.22
CA SER A 464 -9.88 25.41 -3.50
C SER A 464 -8.70 24.49 -3.20
N VAL A 465 -8.76 23.24 -3.64
CA VAL A 465 -7.52 22.47 -3.83
C VAL A 465 -6.74 23.25 -4.88
N GLN A 466 -5.66 23.93 -4.48
CA GLN A 466 -4.71 24.51 -5.41
C GLN A 466 -3.99 23.33 -6.09
N VAL A 467 -4.62 22.75 -7.11
CA VAL A 467 -3.89 21.93 -8.07
C VAL A 467 -2.96 22.93 -8.76
N GLN A 468 -1.71 23.01 -8.31
CA GLN A 468 -0.71 23.69 -9.11
C GLN A 468 -0.76 23.04 -10.49
N PRO A 469 -0.98 23.80 -11.57
CA PRO A 469 -1.00 23.23 -12.89
C PRO A 469 0.36 22.56 -13.09
N VAL A 470 0.35 21.23 -13.26
CA VAL A 470 1.51 20.52 -13.78
C VAL A 470 1.85 21.24 -15.07
N LYS A 471 2.95 21.98 -15.09
CA LYS A 471 3.45 22.59 -16.32
C LYS A 471 3.58 21.45 -17.30
N ARG A 472 2.68 21.40 -18.29
CA ARG A 472 2.83 20.50 -19.43
C ARG A 472 4.23 20.76 -19.94
N ALA A 473 5.10 19.75 -19.83
CA ALA A 473 6.39 19.80 -20.49
C ALA A 473 6.09 20.05 -21.97
N VAL A 474 6.45 21.25 -22.44
CA VAL A 474 6.48 21.53 -23.86
C VAL A 474 7.38 20.44 -24.47
N PRO A 475 6.92 19.67 -25.47
CA PRO A 475 7.79 18.70 -26.09
C PRO A 475 9.00 19.47 -26.64
N SER A 476 10.18 19.22 -26.08
CA SER A 476 11.41 19.73 -26.65
C SER A 476 11.48 19.16 -28.05
N LYS A 477 11.64 20.04 -29.05
CA LYS A 477 11.88 19.61 -30.43
C LYS A 477 13.12 18.71 -30.39
N ALA A 478 12.90 17.40 -30.53
CA ALA A 478 13.97 16.45 -30.72
C ALA A 478 14.75 16.89 -31.96
N ARG A 479 15.98 17.33 -31.74
CA ARG A 479 16.94 17.64 -32.79
C ARG A 479 17.27 16.32 -33.45
N ALA A 480 16.75 16.11 -34.66
CA ALA A 480 17.02 14.91 -35.44
C ALA A 480 18.53 14.83 -35.73
N THR A 481 19.23 13.98 -34.99
CA THR A 481 20.58 13.53 -35.35
C THR A 481 20.44 12.45 -36.39
N ALA A 482 20.77 12.80 -37.63
CA ALA A 482 20.84 11.87 -38.75
C ALA A 482 21.87 10.77 -38.47
N HIS A 483 21.41 9.53 -38.29
CA HIS A 483 22.26 8.36 -38.43
C HIS A 483 22.30 7.94 -39.89
N ARG A 484 23.51 8.04 -40.45
CA ARG A 484 23.90 7.63 -41.79
C ARG A 484 23.79 6.10 -41.87
N GLY A 485 22.92 5.62 -42.75
CA GLY A 485 22.70 4.19 -42.98
C GLY A 485 23.89 3.51 -43.64
N TYR A 486 24.14 2.27 -43.23
CA TYR A 486 24.86 1.29 -44.04
C TYR A 486 23.88 0.65 -45.02
N ALA A 487 24.25 0.69 -46.30
CA ALA A 487 23.50 0.14 -47.41
C ALA A 487 23.66 -1.39 -47.47
N THR A 488 22.56 -2.10 -47.70
CA THR A 488 22.57 -3.44 -48.30
C THR A 488 21.66 -3.42 -49.53
N THR A 489 22.31 -3.60 -50.67
CA THR A 489 21.75 -3.65 -52.02
C THR A 489 20.88 -4.89 -52.19
N ALA A 490 19.64 -4.72 -52.68
CA ALA A 490 18.89 -5.78 -53.33
C ALA A 490 18.13 -5.22 -54.53
N THR A 491 18.49 -5.74 -55.70
CA THR A 491 18.15 -5.26 -57.04
C THR A 491 16.69 -5.58 -57.40
N ARG A 492 15.97 -4.59 -57.92
CA ARG A 492 14.63 -4.70 -58.51
C ARG A 492 14.67 -5.40 -59.87
N ILE A 493 13.70 -6.28 -60.13
CA ILE A 493 13.28 -6.68 -61.47
C ILE A 493 11.87 -6.10 -61.72
N HIS A 494 11.69 -5.45 -62.86
CA HIS A 494 10.45 -4.81 -63.32
C HIS A 494 9.47 -5.81 -63.96
N PRO A 495 8.15 -5.52 -63.99
CA PRO A 495 7.15 -6.31 -64.71
C PRO A 495 6.83 -5.72 -66.10
N ALA A 496 6.43 -6.57 -67.06
CA ALA A 496 5.82 -6.15 -68.33
C ALA A 496 4.71 -7.12 -68.80
N SER A 497 3.47 -6.65 -68.63
CA SER A 497 2.28 -6.61 -69.53
C SER A 497 1.91 -7.73 -70.54
N THR A 498 0.66 -8.20 -70.36
CA THR A 498 -0.45 -8.49 -71.33
C THR A 498 -0.37 -9.61 -72.40
N LYS A 499 -1.38 -10.50 -72.38
CA LYS A 499 -2.51 -10.53 -73.36
C LYS A 499 -3.58 -11.58 -72.99
N ARG A 500 -4.87 -11.23 -73.19
CA ARG A 500 -6.06 -12.10 -73.20
C ARG A 500 -6.35 -12.59 -74.63
N VAL A 501 -6.79 -13.84 -74.80
CA VAL A 501 -7.68 -14.36 -75.90
C VAL A 501 -8.42 -15.60 -75.34
N ALA A 502 -9.74 -15.50 -75.07
CA ALA A 502 -10.91 -16.06 -75.79
C ALA A 502 -11.12 -17.60 -75.72
N VAL A 503 -12.15 -18.07 -74.99
CA VAL A 503 -13.49 -18.59 -75.42
C VAL A 503 -13.44 -19.90 -76.27
N VAL A 504 -14.07 -20.99 -75.79
CA VAL A 504 -15.24 -21.70 -76.37
C VAL A 504 -15.49 -23.04 -75.65
N SER A 505 -16.77 -23.32 -75.46
CA SER A 505 -17.48 -24.44 -74.83
C SER A 505 -17.50 -25.77 -75.61
N LYS A 506 -17.82 -26.88 -74.90
CA LYS A 506 -18.70 -28.03 -75.29
C LYS A 506 -18.61 -29.14 -74.22
N THR A 507 -19.62 -29.35 -73.37
CA THR A 507 -20.79 -30.28 -73.46
C THR A 507 -20.53 -31.79 -73.32
N HIS A 508 -21.24 -32.39 -72.34
CA HIS A 508 -21.88 -33.73 -72.27
C HIS A 508 -21.06 -35.03 -72.01
N LYS A 509 -21.24 -35.58 -70.79
CA LYS A 509 -21.79 -36.93 -70.39
C LYS A 509 -21.59 -38.17 -71.32
N PRO A 510 -21.78 -39.44 -70.85
CA PRO A 510 -21.19 -40.22 -69.73
C PRO A 510 -20.77 -41.67 -70.17
N ILE A 511 -20.56 -42.59 -69.20
CA ILE A 511 -20.78 -44.08 -69.23
C ILE A 511 -19.54 -45.01 -69.23
N SER A 512 -19.48 -45.83 -68.15
CA SER A 512 -18.95 -47.21 -67.95
C SER A 512 -17.51 -47.55 -68.38
N ARG A 513 -16.75 -48.35 -67.64
CA ARG A 513 -17.08 -49.54 -66.85
C ARG A 513 -16.29 -49.62 -65.56
#